data_AF-A0A9P3C9Q7-F1
#
_entry.id   AF-A0A9P3C9Q7-F1
#
_cell.length_a   1.000
_cell.length_b   1.000
_cell.length_c   1.000
_cell.angle_alpha   90.00
_cell.angle_beta   90.00
_cell.angle_gamma   90.00
#
_symmetry.space_group_name_H-M   'P 1'
#
loop_
_entity.id
_entity.type
_entity.pdbx_description
1 polymer ?
#
loop_
_entity_poly.entity_id
_entity_poly.type
_entity_poly.pdbx_seq_one_letter_code
_entity_poly.pdbx_strand_id
1 'polypeptide(L)'
;MRLLNTNNLKFAEFFEEQTPPYAILSHRWTAEEVSYVDFIAGNKKDNAGHKKVLEACRSAKSQSHTWIWIDTVCIDKTSSAELTEAINSMYQYYADAQICFAYLRDVSPGLPTQQTNDALQGTPKEVLFLDASWKAFGSKAQLSAVIYRATGVPEWYLHRPDQIPFASVAARMAWAARRQTTRSEDIAYSLLGLFNVNMPLLYGERGSRAFFRLQLEIAKSTDDESIFAWTSPSNQPCGMFAPSPSAFAGFANVKTLPLDPEDRLPWKWTHKGLELHLASPLNSSSTMKMGNTFYDHTKTGDMHKVVTLGCFKSDVEVDMRDAKAVKKVSKGNVICIELQRIGTRWKRINAQQVLLSKEFERYTSSFFGSPVTQKVYYVAQ
;
A
#
# COMPACT_ATOMS: atom_id res chain seq x y z
N MET A 1 9.18 -20.48 10.98
CA MET A 1 7.70 -20.44 10.99
C MET A 1 7.14 -21.65 11.76
N ARG A 2 6.09 -21.46 12.56
CA ARG A 2 5.39 -22.54 13.26
C ARG A 2 4.09 -22.90 12.53
N LEU A 3 3.83 -24.20 12.35
CA LEU A 3 2.60 -24.72 11.71
C LEU A 3 1.86 -25.68 12.65
N LEU A 4 0.54 -25.73 12.52
CA LEU A 4 -0.33 -26.64 13.24
C LEU A 4 -0.64 -27.87 12.38
N ASN A 5 -0.45 -29.06 12.94
CA ASN A 5 -0.81 -30.31 12.28
C ASN A 5 -2.34 -30.54 12.34
N THR A 6 -2.97 -30.71 11.19
CA THR A 6 -4.43 -30.82 11.08
C THR A 6 -5.00 -32.15 11.61
N ASN A 7 -4.17 -33.17 11.81
CA ASN A 7 -4.60 -34.49 12.29
C ASN A 7 -4.53 -34.63 13.81
N ASN A 8 -3.45 -34.14 14.43
CA ASN A 8 -3.18 -34.35 15.86
C ASN A 8 -3.11 -33.05 16.68
N LEU A 9 -3.29 -31.89 16.03
CA LEU A 9 -3.29 -30.56 16.65
C LEU A 9 -1.99 -30.23 17.41
N LYS A 10 -0.87 -30.84 17.01
CA LYS A 10 0.47 -30.51 17.52
C LYS A 10 1.14 -29.48 16.62
N PHE A 11 1.93 -28.60 17.24
CA PHE A 11 2.75 -27.64 16.52
C PHE A 11 4.08 -28.27 16.11
N ALA A 12 4.62 -27.81 14.98
CA ALA A 12 6.00 -28.03 14.58
C ALA A 12 6.59 -26.73 14.02
N GLU A 13 7.88 -26.55 14.21
CA GLU A 13 8.63 -25.40 13.70
C GLU A 13 9.46 -25.82 12.49
N PHE A 14 9.44 -24.97 11.47
CA PHE A 14 10.13 -25.17 10.21
C PHE A 14 10.92 -23.92 9.86
N PHE A 15 12.11 -24.13 9.29
CA PHE A 15 13.03 -23.07 8.90
C PHE A 15 13.25 -23.13 7.40
N GLU A 16 13.05 -22.00 6.72
CA GLU A 16 13.34 -21.79 5.30
C GLU A 16 12.87 -22.95 4.40
N GLU A 17 13.80 -23.60 3.69
CA GLU A 17 13.57 -24.66 2.70
C GLU A 17 12.93 -25.93 3.29
N GLN A 18 12.91 -26.08 4.61
CA GLN A 18 12.30 -27.23 5.29
C GLN A 18 10.78 -27.07 5.48
N THR A 19 10.22 -25.94 5.08
CA THR A 19 8.79 -25.66 5.24
C THR A 19 7.95 -26.56 4.33
N PRO A 20 7.11 -27.46 4.88
CA PRO A 20 6.28 -28.34 4.07
C PRO A 20 5.14 -27.55 3.42
N PRO A 21 4.50 -28.07 2.35
CA PRO A 21 3.26 -27.51 1.81
C PRO A 21 2.19 -27.35 2.92
N TYR A 22 1.59 -26.17 3.00
CA TYR A 22 0.64 -25.82 4.05
C TYR A 22 -0.53 -24.99 3.52
N ALA A 23 -1.65 -25.07 4.23
CA ALA A 23 -2.77 -24.16 4.09
C ALA A 23 -2.59 -22.95 5.03
N ILE A 24 -3.24 -21.83 4.72
CA ILE A 24 -3.26 -20.66 5.59
C ILE A 24 -4.69 -20.18 5.82
N LEU A 25 -5.00 -19.74 7.04
CA LEU A 25 -6.30 -19.14 7.37
C LEU A 25 -6.17 -17.61 7.43
N SER A 26 -6.83 -16.91 6.50
CA SER A 26 -7.11 -15.48 6.61
C SER A 26 -8.46 -15.27 7.28
N HIS A 27 -8.49 -14.53 8.39
CA HIS A 27 -9.72 -14.26 9.12
C HIS A 27 -9.67 -12.90 9.81
N ARG A 28 -10.83 -12.41 10.25
CA ARG A 28 -10.93 -11.27 11.18
C ARG A 28 -10.96 -11.75 12.62
N TRP A 29 -10.20 -11.10 13.48
CA TRP A 29 -10.23 -11.41 14.91
C TRP A 29 -11.60 -11.05 15.48
N THR A 30 -12.08 -11.92 16.36
CA THR A 30 -13.33 -11.73 17.09
C THR A 30 -13.04 -11.48 18.56
N ALA A 31 -14.07 -11.22 19.37
CA ALA A 31 -13.88 -10.99 20.81
C ALA A 31 -13.32 -12.24 21.52
N GLU A 32 -13.61 -13.44 21.01
CA GLU A 32 -13.18 -14.71 21.57
C GLU A 32 -12.17 -15.40 20.67
N GLU A 33 -10.90 -15.03 20.81
CA GLU A 33 -9.77 -15.74 20.19
C GLU A 33 -9.03 -16.61 21.20
N VAL A 34 -8.43 -17.70 20.71
CA VAL A 34 -7.51 -18.53 21.48
C VAL A 34 -6.08 -18.17 21.07
N SER A 35 -5.22 -17.90 22.05
CA SER A 35 -3.80 -17.62 21.82
C SER A 35 -3.01 -18.91 21.69
N TYR A 36 -1.78 -18.86 21.16
CA TYR A 36 -0.85 -19.98 21.19
C TYR A 36 -0.71 -20.60 22.60
N VAL A 37 -0.43 -19.75 23.60
CA VAL A 37 -0.26 -20.16 25.01
C VAL A 37 -1.51 -20.81 25.58
N ASP A 38 -2.69 -20.25 25.32
CA ASP A 38 -3.96 -20.84 25.77
C ASP A 38 -4.23 -22.19 25.09
N PHE A 39 -3.91 -22.30 23.80
CA PHE A 39 -4.15 -23.51 23.01
C PHE A 39 -3.29 -24.68 23.50
N ILE A 40 -1.99 -24.45 23.73
CA ILE A 40 -1.08 -25.49 24.26
C ILE A 40 -1.43 -25.91 25.69
N ALA A 41 -1.90 -24.97 26.52
CA ALA A 41 -2.34 -25.25 27.88
C ALA A 41 -3.66 -26.05 27.93
N GLY A 42 -4.36 -26.20 26.79
CA GLY A 42 -5.68 -26.78 26.74
C GLY A 42 -6.75 -25.92 27.43
N ASN A 43 -6.47 -24.62 27.57
CA ASN A 43 -7.43 -23.64 28.09
C ASN A 43 -8.43 -23.25 27.00
N LYS A 44 -9.58 -22.70 27.40
CA LYS A 44 -10.59 -22.13 26.48
C LYS A 44 -11.12 -23.10 25.41
N LYS A 45 -11.12 -24.42 25.65
CA LYS A 45 -11.60 -25.43 24.69
C LYS A 45 -13.04 -25.19 24.19
N ASP A 46 -13.88 -24.63 25.05
CA ASP A 46 -15.29 -24.36 24.73
C ASP A 46 -15.53 -23.03 24.00
N ASN A 47 -14.50 -22.16 23.90
CA ASN A 47 -14.65 -20.84 23.32
C ASN A 47 -14.78 -20.86 21.78
N ALA A 48 -15.32 -19.79 21.21
CA ALA A 48 -15.52 -19.72 19.77
C ALA A 48 -14.20 -19.76 18.97
N GLY A 49 -13.12 -19.21 19.53
CA GLY A 49 -11.79 -19.20 18.91
C GLY A 49 -11.20 -20.61 18.73
N HIS A 50 -11.35 -21.48 19.72
CA HIS A 50 -10.89 -22.87 19.66
C HIS A 50 -11.68 -23.64 18.61
N LYS A 51 -13.00 -23.50 18.58
CA LYS A 51 -13.85 -24.08 17.52
C LYS A 51 -13.43 -23.60 16.13
N LYS A 52 -13.12 -22.30 15.98
CA LYS A 52 -12.62 -21.73 14.72
C LYS A 52 -11.32 -22.38 14.24
N VAL A 53 -10.37 -22.67 15.16
CA VAL A 53 -9.13 -23.40 14.83
C VAL A 53 -9.44 -24.82 14.35
N LEU A 54 -10.35 -25.52 15.03
CA LEU A 54 -10.74 -26.88 14.63
C LEU A 54 -11.40 -26.93 13.25
N GLU A 55 -12.31 -26.00 12.94
CA GLU A 55 -12.93 -25.92 11.62
C GLU A 55 -11.94 -25.55 10.52
N ALA A 56 -10.95 -24.70 10.83
CA ALA A 56 -9.86 -24.41 9.90
C ALA A 56 -9.01 -25.66 9.60
N CYS A 57 -8.68 -26.45 10.62
CA CYS A 57 -8.00 -27.73 10.43
C CYS A 57 -8.84 -28.71 9.58
N ARG A 58 -10.16 -28.77 9.78
CA ARG A 58 -11.06 -29.59 8.96
C ARG A 58 -11.08 -29.12 7.51
N SER A 59 -11.15 -27.82 7.27
CA SER A 59 -11.12 -27.22 5.93
C SER A 59 -9.80 -27.55 5.22
N ALA A 60 -8.66 -27.36 5.88
CA ALA A 60 -7.35 -27.74 5.34
C ALA A 60 -7.24 -29.24 5.04
N LYS A 61 -7.72 -30.09 5.96
CA LYS A 61 -7.73 -31.54 5.78
C LYS A 61 -8.61 -31.99 4.61
N SER A 62 -9.75 -31.33 4.38
CA SER A 62 -10.62 -31.60 3.22
C SER A 62 -9.95 -31.31 1.88
N GLN A 63 -8.94 -30.43 1.89
CA GLN A 63 -8.11 -30.07 0.73
C GLN A 63 -6.76 -30.81 0.76
N SER A 64 -6.63 -31.90 1.52
CA SER A 64 -5.42 -32.73 1.62
C SER A 64 -4.19 -32.02 2.22
N HIS A 65 -4.38 -31.00 3.07
CA HIS A 65 -3.28 -30.31 3.75
C HIS A 65 -3.09 -30.81 5.19
N THR A 66 -1.91 -31.36 5.46
CA THR A 66 -1.51 -31.84 6.81
C THR A 66 -1.12 -30.69 7.74
N TRP A 67 -0.67 -29.56 7.17
CA TRP A 67 -0.21 -28.40 7.91
C TRP A 67 -1.07 -27.18 7.60
N ILE A 68 -1.37 -26.41 8.64
CA ILE A 68 -2.06 -25.13 8.51
C ILE A 68 -1.36 -24.05 9.34
N TRP A 69 -1.28 -22.84 8.81
CA TRP A 69 -0.89 -21.64 9.54
C TRP A 69 -2.12 -20.81 9.93
N ILE A 70 -2.19 -20.40 11.20
CA ILE A 70 -3.25 -19.55 11.74
C ILE A 70 -2.58 -18.55 12.70
N ASP A 71 -2.60 -17.26 12.38
CA ASP A 71 -1.89 -16.20 13.11
C ASP A 71 -2.17 -16.15 14.62
N THR A 72 -3.36 -16.52 15.07
CA THR A 72 -3.75 -16.50 16.50
C THR A 72 -3.06 -17.58 17.33
N VAL A 73 -2.75 -18.74 16.73
CA VAL A 73 -2.19 -19.90 17.43
C VAL A 73 -0.82 -20.33 16.92
N CYS A 74 -0.40 -19.89 15.74
CA CYS A 74 0.93 -20.17 15.20
C CYS A 74 1.97 -19.12 15.60
N ILE A 75 1.54 -17.95 16.09
CA ILE A 75 2.42 -16.89 16.58
C ILE A 75 2.31 -16.80 18.10
N ASP A 76 3.44 -16.95 18.80
CA ASP A 76 3.54 -16.59 20.20
C ASP A 76 3.65 -15.07 20.35
N LYS A 77 2.49 -14.45 20.58
CA LYS A 77 2.38 -13.00 20.76
C LYS A 77 3.00 -12.51 22.07
N THR A 78 3.41 -13.40 22.97
CA THR A 78 4.14 -13.04 24.20
C THR A 78 5.63 -12.84 23.94
N SER A 79 6.16 -13.44 22.87
CA SER A 79 7.52 -13.22 22.38
C SER A 79 7.54 -12.04 21.40
N SER A 80 8.13 -10.92 21.82
CA SER A 80 8.26 -9.72 20.97
C SER A 80 9.14 -9.98 19.73
N ALA A 81 10.15 -10.83 19.87
CA ALA A 81 11.02 -11.24 18.77
C ALA A 81 10.23 -12.05 17.74
N GLU A 82 9.49 -13.07 18.18
CA GLU A 82 8.68 -13.90 17.28
C GLU A 82 7.56 -13.09 16.61
N LEU A 83 6.86 -12.24 17.37
CA LEU A 83 5.83 -11.37 16.82
C LEU A 83 6.38 -10.44 15.73
N THR A 84 7.58 -9.89 15.93
CA THR A 84 8.25 -9.02 14.96
C THR A 84 8.65 -9.80 13.71
N GLU A 85 9.25 -10.97 13.86
CA GLU A 85 9.62 -11.84 12.74
C GLU A 85 8.40 -12.26 11.93
N ALA A 86 7.34 -12.72 12.61
CA ALA A 86 6.13 -13.20 11.98
C ALA A 86 5.39 -12.11 11.21
N ILE A 87 5.31 -10.87 11.72
CA ILE A 87 4.64 -9.76 11.02
C ILE A 87 5.44 -9.31 9.79
N ASN A 88 6.77 -9.21 9.88
CA ASN A 88 7.59 -8.88 8.70
C ASN A 88 7.54 -10.01 7.65
N SER A 89 7.35 -11.27 8.07
CA SER A 89 7.28 -12.43 7.18
C SER A 89 5.86 -12.79 6.72
N MET A 90 4.82 -12.18 7.30
CA MET A 90 3.44 -12.60 7.14
C MET A 90 2.99 -12.63 5.68
N TYR A 91 3.40 -11.63 4.90
CA TYR A 91 3.07 -11.57 3.48
C TYR A 91 3.66 -12.75 2.69
N GLN A 92 4.89 -13.14 3.02
CA GLN A 92 5.53 -14.32 2.44
C GLN A 92 4.79 -15.60 2.86
N TYR A 93 4.34 -15.69 4.11
CA TYR A 93 3.53 -16.82 4.56
C TYR A 93 2.21 -16.95 3.78
N TYR A 94 1.58 -15.84 3.42
CA TYR A 94 0.41 -15.87 2.53
C TYR A 94 0.77 -16.22 1.08
N ALA A 95 1.93 -15.77 0.58
CA ALA A 95 2.35 -16.02 -0.80
C ALA A 95 2.78 -17.48 -1.04
N ASP A 96 3.39 -18.13 -0.03
CA ASP A 96 3.90 -19.50 -0.13
C ASP A 96 2.88 -20.57 0.23
N ALA A 97 1.78 -20.19 0.88
CA ALA A 97 0.69 -21.11 1.19
C ALA A 97 0.12 -21.72 -0.11
N GLN A 98 -0.12 -23.02 -0.08
CA GLN A 98 -0.74 -23.73 -1.21
C GLN A 98 -2.21 -23.37 -1.36
N ILE A 99 -2.87 -23.00 -0.27
CA ILE A 99 -4.26 -22.54 -0.29
C ILE A 99 -4.48 -21.57 0.85
N CYS A 100 -5.19 -20.48 0.57
CA CYS A 100 -5.62 -19.51 1.56
C CYS A 100 -7.13 -19.59 1.76
N PHE A 101 -7.58 -19.93 2.96
CA PHE A 101 -8.97 -19.87 3.34
C PHE A 101 -9.29 -18.48 3.90
N ALA A 102 -10.06 -17.69 3.15
CA ALA A 102 -10.58 -16.39 3.59
C ALA A 102 -11.94 -16.59 4.28
N TYR A 103 -11.92 -16.77 5.61
CA TYR A 103 -13.12 -16.99 6.41
C TYR A 103 -13.81 -15.67 6.76
N LEU A 104 -15.06 -15.52 6.30
CA LEU A 104 -15.89 -14.34 6.49
C LEU A 104 -17.10 -14.68 7.37
N ARG A 105 -16.96 -14.46 8.68
CA ARG A 105 -18.00 -14.73 9.68
C ARG A 105 -19.29 -13.92 9.47
N ASP A 106 -19.18 -12.76 8.86
CA ASP A 106 -20.28 -11.83 8.59
C ASP A 106 -21.04 -12.14 7.29
N VAL A 107 -20.61 -13.16 6.53
CA VAL A 107 -21.30 -13.63 5.33
C VAL A 107 -22.28 -14.74 5.71
N SER A 108 -23.57 -14.49 5.44
CA SER A 108 -24.64 -15.45 5.71
C SER A 108 -24.46 -16.74 4.89
N PRO A 109 -24.74 -17.92 5.49
CA PRO A 109 -24.71 -19.17 4.75
C PRO A 109 -25.67 -19.18 3.57
N GLY A 110 -25.31 -19.89 2.50
CA GLY A 110 -26.23 -20.17 1.40
C GLY A 110 -26.37 -19.05 0.37
N LEU A 111 -25.39 -18.14 0.26
CA LEU A 111 -25.27 -17.29 -0.93
C LEU A 111 -25.31 -18.19 -2.19
N PRO A 112 -26.03 -17.78 -3.25
CA PRO A 112 -26.05 -18.53 -4.50
C PRO A 112 -24.62 -18.60 -5.03
N THR A 113 -23.98 -19.76 -4.85
CA THR A 113 -22.78 -20.12 -5.60
C THR A 113 -23.16 -19.97 -7.06
N GLN A 114 -22.38 -19.22 -7.84
CA GLN A 114 -22.51 -19.31 -9.29
C GLN A 114 -22.27 -20.78 -9.64
N GLN A 115 -23.37 -21.44 -10.02
CA GLN A 115 -23.51 -22.86 -10.31
C GLN A 115 -22.20 -23.65 -10.40
N THR A 116 -21.77 -24.24 -9.29
CA THR A 116 -20.90 -25.41 -9.30
C THR A 116 -21.46 -26.41 -8.30
N ASN A 117 -22.05 -27.48 -8.81
CA ASN A 117 -22.61 -28.58 -8.02
C ASN A 117 -21.55 -29.46 -7.34
N ASP A 118 -20.27 -29.10 -7.47
CA ASP A 118 -19.16 -29.80 -6.86
C ASP A 118 -18.57 -28.96 -5.72
N ALA A 119 -18.16 -29.64 -4.65
CA ALA A 119 -17.36 -29.04 -3.60
C ALA A 119 -16.16 -28.32 -4.25
N LEU A 120 -16.07 -26.99 -4.11
CA LEU A 120 -14.96 -26.19 -4.62
C LEU A 120 -13.65 -26.75 -4.04
N GLN A 121 -12.92 -27.54 -4.83
CA GLN A 121 -11.56 -27.94 -4.53
C GLN A 121 -10.67 -26.74 -4.87
N GLY A 122 -9.87 -26.30 -3.91
CA GLY A 122 -8.96 -25.19 -4.12
C GLY A 122 -7.79 -25.64 -4.99
N THR A 123 -7.42 -24.82 -5.95
CA THR A 123 -6.20 -25.01 -6.72
C THR A 123 -4.99 -24.48 -5.94
N PRO A 124 -3.77 -24.99 -6.19
CA PRO A 124 -2.57 -24.43 -5.59
C PRO A 124 -2.44 -22.92 -5.84
N LYS A 125 -2.03 -22.19 -4.80
CA LYS A 125 -1.91 -20.72 -4.77
C LYS A 125 -3.25 -19.98 -4.96
N GLU A 126 -4.36 -20.61 -4.62
CA GLU A 126 -5.69 -20.00 -4.67
C GLU A 126 -6.15 -19.48 -3.31
N VAL A 127 -7.05 -18.49 -3.35
CA VAL A 127 -7.79 -18.01 -2.17
C VAL A 127 -9.23 -18.49 -2.31
N LEU A 128 -9.70 -19.30 -1.36
CA LEU A 128 -11.09 -19.74 -1.24
C LEU A 128 -11.81 -18.95 -0.16
N PHE A 129 -12.96 -18.36 -0.50
CA PHE A 129 -13.78 -17.63 0.46
C PHE A 129 -14.78 -18.58 1.12
N LEU A 130 -14.76 -18.59 2.46
CA LEU A 130 -15.65 -19.39 3.29
C LEU A 130 -16.66 -18.49 4.00
N ASP A 131 -17.93 -18.92 4.04
CA ASP A 131 -18.99 -18.24 4.79
C ASP A 131 -18.96 -18.58 6.28
N ALA A 132 -19.91 -18.06 7.07
CA ALA A 132 -20.03 -18.33 8.50
C ALA A 132 -20.26 -19.82 8.85
N SER A 133 -20.65 -20.65 7.88
CA SER A 133 -20.82 -22.11 8.02
C SER A 133 -19.61 -22.91 7.52
N TRP A 134 -18.49 -22.24 7.24
CA TRP A 134 -17.26 -22.84 6.69
C TRP A 134 -17.43 -23.47 5.31
N LYS A 135 -18.49 -23.08 4.59
CA LYS A 135 -18.71 -23.53 3.22
C LYS A 135 -18.05 -22.58 2.25
N ALA A 136 -17.29 -23.13 1.31
CA ALA A 136 -16.74 -22.36 0.21
C ALA A 136 -17.85 -21.85 -0.71
N PHE A 137 -17.86 -20.56 -1.00
CA PHE A 137 -18.85 -19.94 -1.89
C PHE A 137 -18.25 -19.29 -3.14
N GLY A 138 -16.91 -19.29 -3.24
CA GLY A 138 -16.22 -18.91 -4.46
C GLY A 138 -14.72 -18.71 -4.22
N SER A 139 -13.95 -18.75 -5.30
CA SER A 139 -12.53 -18.40 -5.27
C SER A 139 -12.29 -16.92 -5.58
N LYS A 140 -11.08 -16.43 -5.32
CA LYS A 140 -10.67 -15.07 -5.69
C LYS A 140 -10.83 -14.78 -7.18
N ALA A 141 -10.63 -15.77 -8.05
CA ALA A 141 -10.83 -15.59 -9.48
C ALA A 141 -12.32 -15.44 -9.82
N GLN A 142 -13.19 -16.25 -9.20
CA GLN A 142 -14.64 -16.19 -9.43
C GLN A 142 -15.29 -14.93 -8.84
N LEU A 143 -14.72 -14.41 -7.76
CA LEU A 143 -15.25 -13.26 -7.02
C LEU A 143 -14.50 -11.94 -7.33
N SER A 144 -13.68 -11.89 -8.38
CA SER A 144 -12.83 -10.74 -8.72
C SER A 144 -13.61 -9.42 -8.76
N ALA A 145 -14.77 -9.40 -9.43
CA ALA A 145 -15.63 -8.23 -9.54
C ALA A 145 -16.21 -7.78 -8.18
N VAL A 146 -16.55 -8.73 -7.30
CA VAL A 146 -17.03 -8.44 -5.94
C VAL A 146 -15.90 -7.87 -5.09
N ILE A 147 -14.71 -8.47 -5.18
CA ILE A 147 -13.51 -8.02 -4.48
C ILE A 147 -13.11 -6.62 -4.96
N TYR A 148 -13.17 -6.34 -6.26
CA TYR A 148 -12.90 -5.00 -6.81
C TYR A 148 -13.84 -3.96 -6.22
N ARG A 149 -15.16 -4.22 -6.17
CA ARG A 149 -16.13 -3.31 -5.55
C ARG A 149 -15.83 -3.10 -4.06
N ALA A 150 -15.54 -4.18 -3.34
CA ALA A 150 -15.32 -4.16 -1.90
C ALA A 150 -13.98 -3.51 -1.48
N THR A 151 -12.93 -3.62 -2.29
CA THR A 151 -11.56 -3.20 -1.92
C THR A 151 -11.00 -2.07 -2.77
N GLY A 152 -11.49 -1.88 -3.99
CA GLY A 152 -10.92 -0.99 -4.99
C GLY A 152 -9.70 -1.57 -5.73
N VAL A 153 -9.28 -2.80 -5.44
CA VAL A 153 -8.17 -3.48 -6.14
C VAL A 153 -8.64 -3.91 -7.54
N PRO A 154 -8.08 -3.35 -8.63
CA PRO A 154 -8.50 -3.69 -9.98
C PRO A 154 -8.39 -5.20 -10.26
N GLU A 155 -9.37 -5.76 -10.98
CA GLU A 155 -9.43 -7.20 -11.26
C GLU A 155 -8.15 -7.73 -11.92
N TRP A 156 -7.50 -6.93 -12.77
CA TRP A 156 -6.20 -7.26 -13.37
C TRP A 156 -5.15 -7.66 -12.32
N TYR A 157 -5.03 -6.94 -11.21
CA TYR A 157 -4.09 -7.27 -10.13
C TYR A 157 -4.54 -8.49 -9.30
N LEU A 158 -5.85 -8.77 -9.25
CA LEU A 158 -6.37 -9.98 -8.61
C LEU A 158 -6.02 -11.23 -9.41
N HIS A 159 -5.98 -11.15 -10.74
CA HIS A 159 -5.58 -12.26 -11.61
C HIS A 159 -4.07 -12.34 -11.83
N ARG A 160 -3.33 -11.23 -11.70
CA ARG A 160 -1.88 -11.14 -11.89
C ARG A 160 -1.19 -10.52 -10.67
N PRO A 161 -1.02 -11.28 -9.58
CA PRO A 161 -0.37 -10.77 -8.38
C PRO A 161 1.10 -10.40 -8.61
N ASP A 162 1.75 -10.99 -9.63
CA ASP A 162 3.09 -10.61 -10.11
C ASP A 162 3.17 -9.17 -10.61
N GLN A 163 2.04 -8.55 -10.97
CA GLN A 163 1.98 -7.17 -11.42
C GLN A 163 1.85 -6.16 -10.27
N ILE A 164 1.51 -6.61 -9.06
CA ILE A 164 1.31 -5.73 -7.89
C ILE A 164 2.54 -4.85 -7.59
N PRO A 165 3.79 -5.35 -7.64
CA PRO A 165 4.97 -4.51 -7.39
C PRO A 165 5.12 -3.33 -8.37
N PHE A 166 4.55 -3.43 -9.57
CA PHE A 166 4.58 -2.37 -10.59
C PHE A 166 3.41 -1.38 -10.46
N ALA A 167 2.44 -1.66 -9.58
CA ALA A 167 1.43 -0.68 -9.23
C ALA A 167 2.07 0.49 -8.47
N SER A 168 1.59 1.70 -8.75
CA SER A 168 2.11 2.89 -8.09
C SER A 168 1.90 2.82 -6.58
N VAL A 169 2.76 3.51 -5.82
CA VAL A 169 2.65 3.62 -4.37
C VAL A 169 1.28 4.18 -4.00
N ALA A 170 0.80 5.21 -4.70
CA ALA A 170 -0.53 5.77 -4.47
C ALA A 170 -1.64 4.76 -4.68
N ALA A 171 -1.59 3.95 -5.75
CA ALA A 171 -2.59 2.94 -6.02
C ALA A 171 -2.62 1.87 -4.92
N ARG A 172 -1.45 1.35 -4.53
CA ARG A 172 -1.31 0.38 -3.44
C ARG A 172 -1.81 0.94 -2.11
N MET A 173 -1.52 2.20 -1.80
CA MET A 173 -2.05 2.89 -0.62
C MET A 173 -3.58 3.03 -0.69
N ALA A 174 -4.14 3.35 -1.86
CA ALA A 174 -5.57 3.51 -2.07
C ALA A 174 -6.35 2.21 -1.83
N TRP A 175 -5.77 1.05 -2.18
CA TRP A 175 -6.38 -0.27 -1.89
C TRP A 175 -6.56 -0.53 -0.39
N ALA A 176 -5.75 0.13 0.45
CA ALA A 176 -5.84 0.07 1.89
C ALA A 176 -6.65 1.23 2.51
N ALA A 177 -7.19 2.16 1.71
CA ALA A 177 -7.80 3.40 2.19
C ALA A 177 -9.00 3.19 3.13
N ARG A 178 -9.75 2.09 2.96
CA ARG A 178 -10.92 1.73 3.79
C ARG A 178 -10.60 0.72 4.90
N ARG A 179 -9.32 0.35 5.07
CA ARG A 179 -8.91 -0.62 6.08
C ARG A 179 -9.13 -0.05 7.48
N GLN A 180 -9.63 -0.89 8.37
CA GLN A 180 -9.75 -0.62 9.80
C GLN A 180 -8.98 -1.68 10.57
N THR A 181 -8.34 -1.27 11.66
CA THR A 181 -7.51 -2.14 12.48
C THR A 181 -7.81 -1.92 13.95
N THR A 182 -7.67 -2.97 14.76
CA THR A 182 -7.93 -2.91 16.20
C THR A 182 -6.88 -2.06 16.91
N ARG A 183 -5.59 -2.28 16.63
CA ARG A 183 -4.52 -1.37 17.05
C ARG A 183 -4.25 -0.38 15.93
N SER A 184 -4.01 0.87 16.32
CA SER A 184 -3.84 1.96 15.36
C SER A 184 -2.60 1.77 14.48
N GLU A 185 -1.56 1.14 15.01
CA GLU A 185 -0.27 0.88 14.36
C GLU A 185 -0.36 -0.20 13.27
N ASP A 186 -1.32 -1.11 13.40
CA ASP A 186 -1.54 -2.19 12.43
C ASP A 186 -1.97 -1.65 11.05
N ILE A 187 -2.43 -0.40 10.96
CA ILE A 187 -2.69 0.26 9.68
C ILE A 187 -1.42 0.34 8.83
N ALA A 188 -0.25 0.47 9.49
CA ALA A 188 1.05 0.49 8.84
C ALA A 188 1.62 -0.93 8.73
N TYR A 189 1.60 -1.70 9.81
CA TYR A 189 2.22 -3.03 9.84
C TYR A 189 1.58 -4.02 8.88
N SER A 190 0.27 -3.89 8.65
CA SER A 190 -0.44 -4.75 7.69
C SER A 190 -0.13 -4.44 6.21
N LEU A 191 0.67 -3.41 5.92
CA LEU A 191 1.08 -3.01 4.57
C LEU A 191 2.54 -3.33 4.26
N LEU A 192 3.34 -3.79 5.24
CA LEU A 192 4.77 -4.04 5.08
C LEU A 192 5.09 -4.89 3.85
N GLY A 193 4.42 -6.04 3.71
CA GLY A 193 4.64 -6.93 2.57
C GLY A 193 4.09 -6.43 1.23
N LEU A 194 3.01 -5.63 1.22
CA LEU A 194 2.50 -5.02 -0.01
C LEU A 194 3.51 -4.05 -0.64
N PHE A 195 4.33 -3.43 0.21
CA PHE A 195 5.41 -2.54 -0.20
C PHE A 195 6.80 -3.18 -0.17
N ASN A 196 6.90 -4.45 0.24
CA ASN A 196 8.16 -5.16 0.41
C ASN A 196 9.18 -4.38 1.28
N VAL A 197 8.73 -3.91 2.45
CA VAL A 197 9.56 -3.18 3.41
C VAL A 197 9.55 -3.83 4.78
N ASN A 198 10.65 -3.73 5.50
CA ASN A 198 10.80 -4.23 6.86
C ASN A 198 11.07 -3.07 7.82
N MET A 199 10.43 -3.08 8.99
CA MET A 199 10.70 -2.11 10.06
C MET A 199 10.35 -2.66 11.45
N PRO A 200 11.00 -2.15 12.52
CA PRO A 200 10.67 -2.54 13.89
C PRO A 200 9.23 -2.22 14.28
N LEU A 201 8.56 -3.16 14.96
CA LEU A 201 7.21 -2.97 15.49
C LEU A 201 7.25 -2.27 16.85
N LEU A 202 6.73 -1.05 16.92
CA LEU A 202 6.65 -0.26 18.14
C LEU A 202 5.19 0.00 18.50
N TYR A 203 4.58 -0.92 19.25
CA TYR A 203 3.22 -0.69 19.76
C TYR A 203 3.22 0.40 20.85
N GLY A 204 2.28 1.35 20.76
CA GLY A 204 2.21 2.52 21.62
C GLY A 204 2.76 3.81 20.97
N GLU A 205 3.32 3.73 19.76
CA GLU A 205 3.85 4.89 19.05
C GLU A 205 2.78 5.76 18.37
N ARG A 206 1.52 5.29 18.34
CA ARG A 206 0.37 5.81 17.60
C ARG A 206 0.41 5.49 16.11
N GLY A 207 -0.74 5.15 15.54
CA GLY A 207 -0.89 4.75 14.15
C GLY A 207 -0.32 5.73 13.12
N SER A 208 -0.48 7.04 13.32
CA SER A 208 0.08 8.05 12.41
C SER A 208 1.61 8.06 12.39
N ARG A 209 2.27 7.73 13.51
CA ARG A 209 3.73 7.65 13.59
C ARG A 209 4.26 6.37 12.95
N ALA A 210 3.60 5.24 13.22
CA ALA A 210 3.89 3.97 12.55
C ALA A 210 3.74 4.11 11.01
N PHE A 211 2.66 4.77 10.55
CA PHE A 211 2.42 5.00 9.12
C PHE A 211 3.39 6.01 8.49
N PHE A 212 3.86 6.99 9.26
CA PHE A 212 4.95 7.87 8.83
C PHE A 212 6.26 7.08 8.61
N ARG A 213 6.62 6.19 9.55
CA ARG A 213 7.80 5.32 9.42
C ARG A 213 7.68 4.37 8.23
N LEU A 214 6.49 3.80 7.98
CA LEU A 214 6.24 3.00 6.78
C LEU A 214 6.56 3.80 5.50
N GLN A 215 6.03 5.02 5.38
CA GLN A 215 6.31 5.86 4.20
C GLN A 215 7.79 6.24 4.08
N LEU A 216 8.51 6.39 5.20
CA LEU A 216 9.96 6.58 5.15
C LEU A 216 10.69 5.35 4.60
N GLU A 217 10.32 4.13 5.01
CA GLU A 217 10.95 2.92 4.46
C GLU A 217 10.62 2.73 2.99
N ILE A 218 9.36 2.97 2.58
CA ILE A 218 8.96 2.94 1.17
C ILE A 218 9.78 3.97 0.38
N ALA A 219 9.93 5.17 0.91
CA ALA A 219 10.67 6.23 0.26
C ALA A 219 12.18 5.95 0.15
N LYS A 220 12.73 4.96 0.83
CA LYS A 220 14.15 4.58 0.66
C LYS A 220 14.36 3.60 -0.50
N SER A 221 13.32 2.89 -0.92
CA SER A 221 13.40 1.77 -1.85
C SER A 221 12.70 2.00 -3.19
N THR A 222 12.15 3.19 -3.42
CA THR A 222 11.42 3.53 -4.64
C THR A 222 11.73 4.95 -5.09
N ASP A 223 11.63 5.19 -6.40
CA ASP A 223 11.61 6.53 -7.01
C ASP A 223 10.19 6.92 -7.46
N ASP A 224 9.18 6.18 -7.02
CA ASP A 224 7.77 6.43 -7.35
C ASP A 224 7.22 7.66 -6.63
N GLU A 225 7.09 8.76 -7.36
CA GLU A 225 6.65 10.05 -6.85
C GLU A 225 5.20 10.05 -6.39
N SER A 226 4.41 9.03 -6.73
CA SER A 226 3.03 8.88 -6.30
C SER A 226 2.88 8.68 -4.79
N ILE A 227 3.96 8.38 -4.06
CA ILE A 227 3.97 8.45 -2.58
C ILE A 227 3.51 9.82 -2.04
N PHE A 228 3.64 10.88 -2.84
CA PHE A 228 3.17 12.22 -2.51
C PHE A 228 1.75 12.53 -3.04
N ALA A 229 1.06 11.58 -3.67
CA ALA A 229 -0.26 11.78 -4.27
C ALA A 229 -1.41 11.49 -3.30
N TRP A 230 -1.61 12.37 -2.31
CA TRP A 230 -2.63 12.20 -1.27
C TRP A 230 -3.35 13.50 -0.89
N THR A 231 -4.58 13.40 -0.42
CA THR A 231 -5.40 14.56 -0.03
C THR A 231 -5.32 14.83 1.48
N SER A 232 -5.14 16.09 1.85
CA SER A 232 -5.29 16.51 3.24
C SER A 232 -6.78 16.77 3.54
N PRO A 233 -7.32 16.26 4.67
CA PRO A 233 -8.71 16.53 5.07
C PRO A 233 -8.90 17.99 5.51
N SER A 234 -7.83 18.72 5.82
CA SER A 234 -7.86 20.16 6.09
C SER A 234 -7.00 20.90 5.07
N ASN A 235 -7.41 22.11 4.68
CA ASN A 235 -6.58 23.01 3.88
C ASN A 235 -5.53 23.74 4.76
N GLN A 236 -5.03 23.07 5.80
CA GLN A 236 -3.98 23.59 6.66
C GLN A 236 -2.63 22.99 6.27
N PRO A 237 -1.53 23.72 6.49
CA PRO A 237 -0.19 23.21 6.25
C PRO A 237 0.13 21.93 7.03
N CYS A 238 0.48 20.88 6.30
CA CYS A 238 0.72 19.54 6.80
C CYS A 238 2.14 19.04 6.50
N GLY A 239 2.45 17.86 7.02
CA GLY A 239 3.67 17.14 6.70
C GLY A 239 3.69 16.68 5.23
N MET A 240 4.87 16.24 4.77
CA MET A 240 5.04 15.75 3.40
C MET A 240 4.37 14.40 3.15
N PHE A 241 4.36 13.54 4.16
CA PHE A 241 3.75 12.22 4.14
C PHE A 241 2.33 12.23 4.70
N ALA A 242 1.51 11.32 4.17
CA ALA A 242 0.12 11.17 4.54
C ALA A 242 -0.02 10.69 5.99
N PRO A 243 -1.10 11.08 6.70
CA PRO A 243 -1.35 10.60 8.06
C PRO A 243 -1.90 9.16 8.12
N SER A 244 -2.52 8.67 7.04
CA SER A 244 -3.05 7.30 6.91
C SER A 244 -3.33 6.95 5.43
N PRO A 245 -3.56 5.67 5.08
CA PRO A 245 -3.92 5.26 3.73
C PRO A 245 -5.20 5.90 3.20
N SER A 246 -6.13 6.33 4.07
CA SER A 246 -7.40 6.94 3.66
C SER A 246 -7.20 8.23 2.85
N ALA A 247 -6.09 8.93 3.05
CA ALA A 247 -5.70 10.12 2.29
C ALA A 247 -5.47 9.82 0.79
N PHE A 248 -5.24 8.55 0.42
CA PHE A 248 -5.04 8.09 -0.95
C PHE A 248 -6.32 7.57 -1.62
N ALA A 249 -7.49 7.63 -0.98
CA ALA A 249 -8.73 7.01 -1.49
C ALA A 249 -9.07 7.35 -2.95
N GLY A 250 -8.77 8.59 -3.40
CA GLY A 250 -9.01 9.04 -4.77
C GLY A 250 -7.93 8.64 -5.79
N PHE A 251 -6.84 8.01 -5.39
CA PHE A 251 -5.64 7.83 -6.20
C PHE A 251 -5.41 6.37 -6.65
N ALA A 252 -6.44 5.52 -6.58
CA ALA A 252 -6.36 4.10 -6.97
C ALA A 252 -5.94 3.85 -8.44
N ASN A 253 -6.18 4.82 -9.32
CA ASN A 253 -5.88 4.74 -10.75
C ASN A 253 -4.61 5.50 -11.16
N VAL A 254 -3.83 6.00 -10.20
CA VAL A 254 -2.57 6.68 -10.51
C VAL A 254 -1.56 5.66 -11.01
N LYS A 255 -0.91 5.95 -12.14
CA LYS A 255 0.23 5.18 -12.63
C LYS A 255 1.51 5.99 -12.52
N THR A 256 2.62 5.28 -12.40
CA THR A 256 3.95 5.88 -12.51
C THR A 256 4.20 6.31 -13.95
N LEU A 257 5.00 7.35 -14.15
CA LEU A 257 5.48 7.69 -15.48
C LEU A 257 6.45 6.59 -15.95
N PRO A 258 6.29 6.07 -17.18
CA PRO A 258 7.26 5.15 -17.77
C PRO A 258 8.45 5.98 -18.27
N LEU A 259 9.36 6.30 -17.37
CA LEU A 259 10.63 6.95 -17.68
C LEU A 259 11.71 5.89 -17.75
N ASP A 260 12.67 6.07 -18.66
CA ASP A 260 13.86 5.23 -18.68
C ASP A 260 14.59 5.35 -17.34
N PRO A 261 15.13 4.26 -16.77
CA PRO A 261 15.83 4.30 -15.48
C PRO A 261 16.97 5.31 -15.43
N GLU A 262 17.62 5.58 -16.57
CA GLU A 262 18.70 6.57 -16.70
C GLU A 262 18.19 8.02 -16.58
N ASP A 263 16.92 8.27 -16.92
CA ASP A 263 16.27 9.58 -16.80
C ASP A 263 15.73 9.86 -15.39
N ARG A 264 15.68 8.83 -14.53
CA ARG A 264 15.23 8.93 -13.13
C ARG A 264 16.41 9.13 -12.19
N LEU A 265 16.67 10.39 -11.85
CA LEU A 265 17.60 10.70 -10.76
C LEU A 265 16.94 10.36 -9.40
N PRO A 266 17.61 9.58 -8.54
CA PRO A 266 17.06 9.19 -7.26
C PRO A 266 16.90 10.41 -6.37
N TRP A 267 15.83 10.43 -5.59
CA TRP A 267 15.66 11.49 -4.60
C TRP A 267 16.61 11.34 -3.42
N LYS A 268 16.93 12.45 -2.76
CA LYS A 268 17.87 12.46 -1.62
C LYS A 268 17.28 13.12 -0.40
N TRP A 269 17.47 12.50 0.75
CA TRP A 269 17.17 13.14 2.03
C TRP A 269 18.35 14.01 2.45
N THR A 270 18.12 15.30 2.64
CA THR A 270 19.10 16.26 3.15
C THR A 270 18.69 16.75 4.54
N HIS A 271 19.61 17.40 5.25
CA HIS A 271 19.29 18.08 6.52
C HIS A 271 18.27 19.23 6.36
N LYS A 272 17.96 19.65 5.12
CA LYS A 272 16.95 20.67 4.80
C LYS A 272 15.60 20.09 4.38
N GLY A 273 15.55 18.79 4.05
CA GLY A 273 14.35 18.13 3.53
C GLY A 273 14.66 17.19 2.36
N LEU A 274 13.60 16.75 1.68
CA LEU A 274 13.69 15.86 0.53
C LEU A 274 14.08 16.62 -0.75
N GLU A 275 14.99 16.05 -1.51
CA GLU A 275 15.45 16.48 -2.82
C GLU A 275 14.84 15.59 -3.90
N LEU A 276 13.86 16.07 -4.69
CA LEU A 276 13.22 15.31 -5.77
C LEU A 276 13.58 15.87 -7.13
N HIS A 277 14.12 15.01 -7.98
CA HIS A 277 14.35 15.31 -9.38
C HIS A 277 13.13 14.86 -10.18
N LEU A 278 12.31 15.83 -10.61
CA LEU A 278 11.13 15.52 -11.41
C LEU A 278 11.49 15.55 -12.89
N ALA A 279 11.35 14.40 -13.56
CA ALA A 279 11.37 14.37 -15.01
C ALA A 279 10.12 15.06 -15.53
N SER A 280 10.32 16.11 -16.33
CA SER A 280 9.23 16.81 -16.96
C SER A 280 8.95 16.17 -18.32
N PRO A 281 7.69 15.84 -18.67
CA PRO A 281 7.33 15.48 -20.04
C PRO A 281 7.46 16.68 -21.01
N LEU A 282 7.92 17.84 -20.54
CA LEU A 282 8.31 18.97 -21.37
C LEU A 282 9.61 18.60 -22.12
N ASN A 283 9.46 18.25 -23.39
CA ASN A 283 10.60 18.12 -24.32
C ASN A 283 11.52 19.35 -24.24
N SER A 284 12.77 19.11 -23.84
CA SER A 284 13.99 19.69 -24.41
C SER A 284 13.85 21.09 -25.05
N SER A 285 13.73 22.15 -24.24
CA SER A 285 14.18 23.52 -24.59
C SER A 285 13.97 24.58 -23.49
N SER A 286 13.29 24.27 -22.37
CA SER A 286 13.07 25.24 -21.28
C SER A 286 14.28 25.37 -20.34
N THR A 287 15.38 25.95 -20.83
CA THR A 287 16.44 26.50 -19.98
C THR A 287 15.93 27.78 -19.30
N MET A 288 15.27 27.65 -18.14
CA MET A 288 15.10 28.77 -17.22
C MET A 288 16.48 29.28 -16.77
N LYS A 289 16.80 30.53 -17.14
CA LYS A 289 17.93 31.31 -16.62
C LYS A 289 17.60 31.84 -15.23
N MET A 290 18.48 31.62 -14.26
CA MET A 290 18.54 32.38 -13.01
C MET A 290 19.86 33.18 -13.01
N GLY A 291 19.78 34.51 -12.94
CA GLY A 291 20.88 35.34 -12.43
C GLY A 291 20.87 35.29 -10.90
N ASN A 292 21.99 35.31 -10.17
CA ASN A 292 23.34 35.76 -10.52
C ASN A 292 24.38 34.65 -10.28
N THR A 293 25.29 34.53 -11.24
CA THR A 293 26.46 33.63 -11.39
C THR A 293 27.45 33.70 -10.20
N PHE A 294 28.19 32.62 -9.90
CA PHE A 294 29.43 32.23 -10.61
C PHE A 294 29.61 30.71 -10.87
N TYR A 295 30.05 30.42 -12.11
CA TYR A 295 30.57 29.17 -12.70
C TYR A 295 31.99 28.84 -12.13
N ASP A 296 32.68 27.70 -12.31
CA ASP A 296 32.90 26.80 -13.47
C ASP A 296 33.72 25.59 -12.93
N HIS A 297 33.59 24.33 -13.37
CA HIS A 297 34.45 23.65 -14.38
C HIS A 297 34.23 22.12 -14.20
N THR A 298 34.24 21.22 -15.19
CA THR A 298 34.60 21.26 -16.62
C THR A 298 34.27 19.92 -17.28
N LYS A 299 33.77 19.98 -18.52
CA LYS A 299 33.99 19.02 -19.62
C LYS A 299 33.49 17.57 -19.46
N THR A 300 32.21 17.36 -19.72
CA THR A 300 31.66 16.59 -20.86
C THR A 300 30.15 16.63 -20.74
N GLY A 301 29.43 16.70 -21.86
CA GLY A 301 27.98 16.92 -21.87
C GLY A 301 27.23 15.85 -21.08
N ASP A 302 26.35 16.30 -20.19
CA ASP A 302 25.06 15.68 -19.89
C ASP A 302 24.19 16.68 -19.09
N MET A 303 22.94 16.81 -19.54
CA MET A 303 21.95 17.75 -19.02
C MET A 303 21.23 17.18 -17.79
N HIS A 304 21.74 17.44 -16.58
CA HIS A 304 20.97 17.18 -15.36
C HIS A 304 20.74 18.45 -14.56
N LYS A 305 19.48 18.94 -14.58
CA LYS A 305 19.00 19.93 -13.61
C LYS A 305 18.64 19.20 -12.32
N VAL A 306 19.40 19.48 -11.27
CA VAL A 306 19.09 19.06 -9.90
C VAL A 306 17.90 19.88 -9.41
N VAL A 307 16.74 19.24 -9.24
CA VAL A 307 15.60 19.81 -8.52
C VAL A 307 15.59 19.12 -7.18
N THR A 308 15.52 19.90 -6.12
CA THR A 308 15.26 19.44 -4.76
C THR A 308 13.74 19.53 -4.56
N LEU A 309 13.07 18.70 -3.74
CA LEU A 309 11.75 19.04 -3.19
C LEU A 309 11.93 20.14 -2.11
N GLY A 310 12.79 21.10 -2.38
CA GLY A 310 12.60 22.47 -2.00
C GLY A 310 11.88 23.10 -3.18
N CYS A 311 10.62 23.46 -2.96
CA CYS A 311 9.83 24.40 -3.76
C CYS A 311 10.52 25.02 -4.95
N PHE A 312 9.89 24.95 -6.12
CA PHE A 312 10.22 25.87 -7.20
C PHE A 312 10.15 27.28 -6.62
N LYS A 313 11.27 27.95 -6.46
CA LYS A 313 11.24 29.39 -6.41
C LYS A 313 10.91 29.81 -7.84
N SER A 314 9.63 29.80 -8.20
CA SER A 314 9.20 30.44 -9.42
C SER A 314 8.73 31.84 -9.02
N ASP A 315 9.67 32.78 -9.02
CA ASP A 315 9.31 34.20 -9.11
C ASP A 315 8.69 34.53 -10.49
N VAL A 316 8.42 33.50 -11.32
CA VAL A 316 7.83 33.58 -12.66
C VAL A 316 6.78 32.47 -12.78
N GLU A 317 5.58 32.82 -13.26
CA GLU A 317 4.49 31.88 -13.56
C GLU A 317 4.96 30.69 -14.41
N VAL A 318 4.35 29.52 -14.19
CA VAL A 318 4.44 28.42 -15.17
C VAL A 318 3.85 28.92 -16.49
N ASP A 319 4.66 29.05 -17.54
CA ASP A 319 4.19 29.54 -18.84
C ASP A 319 3.03 28.67 -19.34
N MET A 320 1.87 29.28 -19.57
CA MET A 320 0.65 28.62 -20.06
C MET A 320 0.86 27.82 -21.36
N ARG A 321 1.91 28.12 -22.13
CA ARG A 321 2.28 27.36 -23.34
C ARG A 321 2.80 25.96 -23.02
N ASP A 322 3.57 25.80 -21.95
CA ASP A 322 4.12 24.52 -21.51
C ASP A 322 3.03 23.61 -20.93
N ALA A 323 2.08 24.18 -20.16
CA ALA A 323 0.90 23.46 -19.69
C ALA A 323 -0.04 23.02 -20.84
N LYS A 324 -0.15 23.82 -21.91
CA LYS A 324 -0.90 23.46 -23.13
C LYS A 324 -0.21 22.35 -23.94
N ALA A 325 1.12 22.23 -23.88
CA ALA A 325 1.86 21.13 -24.49
C ALA A 325 1.59 19.80 -23.75
N VAL A 326 1.56 19.82 -22.40
CA VAL A 326 1.14 18.67 -21.58
C VAL A 326 -0.29 18.24 -21.93
N LYS A 327 -1.22 19.18 -22.08
CA LYS A 327 -2.61 18.93 -22.53
C LYS A 327 -2.74 18.23 -23.89
N LYS A 328 -1.77 18.41 -24.80
CA LYS A 328 -1.76 17.77 -26.13
C LYS A 328 -1.19 16.35 -26.09
N VAL A 329 -0.27 16.06 -25.17
CA VAL A 329 0.46 14.78 -25.09
C VAL A 329 -0.19 13.83 -24.09
N SER A 330 -0.75 14.33 -22.98
CA SER A 330 -1.49 13.52 -22.00
C SER A 330 -3.00 13.81 -22.12
N LYS A 331 -3.77 12.82 -22.57
CA LYS A 331 -5.23 12.78 -22.35
C LYS A 331 -5.58 12.43 -20.89
N GLY A 332 -4.63 12.59 -19.95
CA GLY A 332 -4.65 12.04 -18.59
C GLY A 332 -4.92 13.06 -17.48
N ASN A 333 -5.10 12.55 -16.25
CA ASN A 333 -5.32 13.34 -15.04
C ASN A 333 -3.97 13.81 -14.47
N VAL A 334 -3.83 15.06 -14.05
CA VAL A 334 -2.60 15.55 -13.41
C VAL A 334 -2.82 15.64 -11.91
N ILE A 335 -1.86 15.23 -11.09
CA ILE A 335 -1.89 15.48 -9.65
C ILE A 335 -1.24 16.83 -9.39
N CYS A 336 -1.97 17.77 -8.81
CA CYS A 336 -1.46 19.06 -8.37
C CYS A 336 -1.24 19.02 -6.85
N ILE A 337 -0.01 19.16 -6.38
CA ILE A 337 0.33 19.36 -4.97
C ILE A 337 0.43 20.86 -4.69
N GLU A 338 -0.31 21.33 -3.69
CA GLU A 338 -0.30 22.71 -3.24
C GLU A 338 0.62 22.88 -2.03
N LEU A 339 1.46 23.92 -2.04
CA LEU A 339 2.45 24.22 -1.01
C LEU A 339 2.28 25.66 -0.52
N GLN A 340 2.42 25.89 0.79
CA GLN A 340 2.41 27.22 1.40
C GLN A 340 3.75 27.53 2.05
N ARG A 341 4.21 28.77 1.92
CA ARG A 341 5.36 29.26 2.67
C ARG A 341 4.95 29.72 4.07
N ILE A 342 5.60 29.18 5.11
CA ILE A 342 5.45 29.60 6.51
C ILE A 342 6.84 29.96 7.05
N GLY A 343 7.09 31.25 7.22
CA GLY A 343 8.43 31.76 7.54
C GLY A 343 9.44 31.42 6.43
N THR A 344 10.51 30.70 6.78
CA THR A 344 11.56 30.26 5.85
C THR A 344 11.32 28.88 5.25
N ARG A 345 10.25 28.18 5.66
CA ARG A 345 10.00 26.80 5.25
C ARG A 345 8.75 26.70 4.39
N TRP A 346 8.79 25.80 3.43
CA TRP A 346 7.62 25.41 2.66
C TRP A 346 6.95 24.20 3.29
N LYS A 347 5.63 24.21 3.29
CA LYS A 347 4.80 23.12 3.80
C LYS A 347 3.78 22.72 2.76
N ARG A 348 3.49 21.42 2.71
CA ARG A 348 2.40 20.89 1.89
C ARG A 348 1.06 21.38 2.45
N ILE A 349 0.10 21.68 1.59
CA ILE A 349 -1.30 21.95 1.95
C ILE A 349 -2.17 20.76 1.55
N ASN A 350 -2.17 20.40 0.28
CA ASN A 350 -3.08 19.38 -0.27
C ASN A 350 -2.54 18.80 -1.59
N ALA A 351 -3.17 17.75 -2.11
CA ALA A 351 -3.04 17.38 -3.51
C ALA A 351 -4.41 17.07 -4.15
N GLN A 352 -4.58 17.41 -5.42
CA GLN A 352 -5.83 17.23 -6.16
C GLN A 352 -5.57 16.61 -7.53
N GLN A 353 -6.49 15.77 -8.01
CA GLN A 353 -6.51 15.38 -9.41
C GLN A 353 -7.14 16.49 -10.24
N VAL A 354 -6.45 16.92 -11.29
CA VAL A 354 -6.83 18.02 -12.17
C VAL A 354 -6.98 17.48 -13.58
N LEU A 355 -8.15 17.66 -14.16
CA LEU A 355 -8.41 17.38 -15.57
C LEU A 355 -7.85 18.54 -16.42
N LEU A 356 -6.81 18.25 -17.22
CA LEU A 356 -6.15 19.22 -18.12
C LEU A 356 -7.13 19.90 -19.11
N SER A 357 -8.29 19.30 -19.38
CA SER A 357 -9.25 19.78 -20.36
C SER A 357 -10.17 20.92 -19.89
N LYS A 358 -10.55 20.98 -18.60
CA LYS A 358 -11.62 21.87 -18.11
C LYS A 358 -11.23 22.84 -16.98
N GLU A 359 -10.18 22.57 -16.19
CA GLU A 359 -9.96 23.31 -14.93
C GLU A 359 -8.63 24.06 -14.84
N PHE A 360 -7.65 23.75 -15.70
CA PHE A 360 -6.32 24.38 -15.62
C PHE A 360 -6.36 25.92 -15.78
N GLU A 361 -7.36 26.46 -16.47
CA GLU A 361 -7.56 27.91 -16.67
C GLU A 361 -8.30 28.61 -15.52
N ARG A 362 -8.98 27.89 -14.60
CA ARG A 362 -9.70 28.51 -13.46
C ARG A 362 -8.80 28.74 -12.23
N TYR A 363 -7.73 27.98 -12.09
CA TYR A 363 -6.88 27.97 -10.90
C TYR A 363 -5.79 29.05 -10.88
N THR A 364 -5.80 29.97 -11.84
CA THR A 364 -4.85 31.08 -12.02
C THR A 364 -5.34 32.41 -11.44
N SER A 365 -6.54 32.49 -10.87
CA SER A 365 -7.12 33.75 -10.37
C SER A 365 -7.31 33.77 -8.85
N SER A 366 -6.22 33.98 -8.11
CA SER A 366 -6.31 34.53 -6.76
C SER A 366 -5.07 35.39 -6.43
N PHE A 367 -4.77 36.35 -7.32
CA PHE A 367 -3.94 37.48 -6.96
C PHE A 367 -4.84 38.52 -6.30
N PHE A 368 -4.87 38.52 -4.97
CA PHE A 368 -4.98 39.68 -4.06
C PHE A 368 -5.30 39.14 -2.65
N GLY A 369 -4.29 39.13 -1.76
CA GLY A 369 -4.51 39.13 -0.30
C GLY A 369 -4.30 37.83 0.50
N SER A 370 -4.00 36.67 -0.11
CA SER A 370 -3.76 35.42 0.63
C SER A 370 -2.30 34.93 0.53
N PRO A 371 -1.78 34.19 1.53
CA PRO A 371 -0.39 33.74 1.57
C PRO A 371 -0.01 32.90 0.35
N VAL A 372 1.14 33.21 -0.24
CA VAL A 372 1.64 32.63 -1.50
C VAL A 372 1.56 31.10 -1.46
N THR A 373 0.67 30.56 -2.28
CA THR A 373 0.51 29.12 -2.49
C THR A 373 1.16 28.76 -3.82
N GLN A 374 2.08 27.80 -3.79
CA GLN A 374 2.76 27.28 -4.95
C GLN A 374 2.17 25.93 -5.36
N LYS A 375 2.12 25.63 -6.66
CA LYS A 375 1.57 24.40 -7.20
C LYS A 375 2.64 23.57 -7.91
N VAL A 376 2.67 22.27 -7.64
CA VAL A 376 3.55 21.29 -8.29
C VAL A 376 2.67 20.27 -9.01
N TYR A 377 2.92 20.06 -10.30
CA TYR A 377 2.09 19.18 -11.13
C TYR A 377 2.84 17.88 -11.46
N TYR A 378 2.14 16.75 -11.33
CA TYR A 378 2.61 15.41 -11.69
C TYR A 378 1.65 14.83 -12.73
N VAL A 379 2.16 14.29 -13.83
CA VAL A 379 1.30 13.65 -14.82
C VAL A 379 0.95 12.24 -14.36
N ALA A 380 -0.34 11.93 -14.14
CA ALA A 380 -0.84 10.57 -13.92
C ALA A 380 -1.59 10.11 -15.17
N GLN A 381 -1.11 9.04 -15.82
CA GLN A 381 -1.78 8.46 -16.99
C GLN A 381 -2.65 7.25 -16.63
#